data_AF-A0A1E5DAD6-F1
#
_entry.id   AF-A0A1E5DAD6-F1
#
_cell.length_a   1.000
_cell.length_b   1.000
_cell.length_c   1.000
_cell.angle_alpha   90.00
_cell.angle_beta   90.00
_cell.angle_gamma   90.00
#
_symmetry.space_group_name_H-M   'P 1'
#
loop_
_entity.id
_entity.type
_entity.pdbx_description
1 polymer ?
#
loop_
_entity_poly.entity_id
_entity_poly.type
_entity_poly.pdbx_seq_one_letter_code
_entity_poly.pdbx_strand_id
1 'polypeptide(L)'
;MVNTSRVKLKALNQPRRRQTGVALIVVLMLLAIMASIAASMSERLFVQFQRAGNQVNYQQAYWYSLGVESLAKVAIEQSYKDSDTVNLNQGWALEEQVYPLDYGEVSGRIIDRQACFNLNALAQVKANLSSTDRPYLVKVLQRLLEESDVENYSAEVISDSVWEFVDSDTNVTSSSGVEDSTYEALKPSYLSPNSLMADSSELRAVYQVKGDVVQKVDNLVCALPTDNWRLNVNTLAPEQATLLVAMFDPELSESNAKDLIESRPFDGWASVDEFMAEADIAAVNEKTKKQAKSYLSVDSAYFELDAQILVDDSRVRIRSLLYSDNRKTVTVVRRRFGGISERVSDRSAE
;
A
#
# COMPACT_ATOMS: atom_id res chain seq x y z
N MET A 1 -102.38 -73.99 -15.14
CA MET A 1 -100.95 -73.98 -14.75
C MET A 1 -100.22 -73.36 -15.94
N VAL A 2 -99.61 -72.18 -15.88
CA VAL A 2 -98.53 -71.73 -14.99
C VAL A 2 -98.60 -70.21 -14.82
N ASN A 3 -98.26 -69.77 -13.62
CA ASN A 3 -98.17 -68.40 -13.13
C ASN A 3 -96.73 -67.89 -13.30
N THR A 4 -96.48 -66.70 -13.86
CA THR A 4 -95.20 -65.99 -13.70
C THR A 4 -95.34 -64.48 -13.88
N SER A 5 -95.66 -63.83 -12.75
CA SER A 5 -94.92 -62.73 -12.12
C SER A 5 -94.02 -61.82 -12.97
N ARG A 6 -94.36 -60.53 -12.99
CA ARG A 6 -93.51 -59.39 -13.37
C ARG A 6 -92.30 -59.27 -12.44
N VAL A 7 -91.09 -59.15 -13.00
CA VAL A 7 -89.89 -58.67 -12.29
C VAL A 7 -89.51 -57.30 -12.85
N LYS A 8 -89.62 -56.25 -12.02
CA LYS A 8 -89.05 -54.92 -12.30
C LYS A 8 -87.55 -54.96 -11.99
N LEU A 9 -86.70 -54.79 -12.99
CA LEU A 9 -85.28 -54.50 -12.81
C LEU A 9 -85.10 -53.09 -12.25
N LYS A 10 -84.66 -53.00 -10.99
CA LYS A 10 -84.17 -51.75 -10.37
C LYS A 10 -82.72 -51.54 -10.83
N ALA A 11 -82.48 -50.54 -11.67
CA ALA A 11 -81.13 -50.10 -11.99
C ALA A 11 -80.47 -49.51 -10.72
N LEU A 12 -79.44 -50.18 -10.22
CA LEU A 12 -78.57 -49.67 -9.15
C LEU A 12 -77.66 -48.60 -9.73
N ASN A 13 -78.03 -47.33 -9.52
CA ASN A 13 -77.21 -46.19 -9.90
C ASN A 13 -76.11 -45.99 -8.84
N GLN A 14 -74.90 -46.49 -9.09
CA GLN A 14 -73.74 -46.12 -8.28
C GLN A 14 -73.33 -44.67 -8.60
N PRO A 15 -73.24 -43.76 -7.61
CA PRO A 15 -72.77 -42.41 -7.88
C PRO A 15 -71.26 -42.47 -8.22
N ARG A 16 -70.91 -42.14 -9.47
CA ARG A 16 -69.54 -41.76 -9.82
C ARG A 16 -69.15 -40.59 -8.93
N ARG A 17 -68.26 -40.81 -7.96
CA ARG A 17 -67.56 -39.72 -7.26
C ARG A 17 -66.85 -38.87 -8.32
N ARG A 18 -67.42 -37.70 -8.62
CA ARG A 18 -66.80 -36.71 -9.49
C ARG A 18 -65.55 -36.19 -8.76
N GLN A 19 -64.39 -36.40 -9.37
CA GLN A 19 -63.13 -35.79 -8.93
C GLN A 19 -63.21 -34.28 -9.14
N THR A 20 -63.60 -33.52 -8.12
CA THR A 20 -63.68 -32.06 -8.14
C THR A 20 -62.47 -31.37 -7.52
N GLY A 21 -61.43 -32.12 -7.11
CA GLY A 21 -60.24 -31.57 -6.44
C GLY A 21 -58.99 -31.39 -7.33
N VAL A 22 -58.84 -32.17 -8.41
CA VAL A 22 -57.60 -32.18 -9.22
C VAL A 22 -57.42 -30.90 -10.02
N ALA A 23 -58.50 -30.36 -10.59
CA ALA A 23 -58.45 -29.10 -11.35
C ALA A 23 -58.01 -27.91 -10.48
N LEU A 24 -58.46 -27.86 -9.21
CA LEU A 24 -58.08 -26.82 -8.26
C LEU A 24 -56.58 -26.91 -7.91
N ILE A 25 -56.06 -28.13 -7.70
CA ILE A 25 -54.64 -28.36 -7.41
C ILE A 25 -53.76 -27.92 -8.60
N VAL A 26 -54.18 -28.24 -9.83
CA VAL A 26 -53.43 -27.81 -11.05
C VAL A 26 -53.44 -26.29 -11.20
N VAL A 27 -54.57 -25.63 -10.96
CA VAL A 27 -54.66 -24.15 -11.02
C VAL A 27 -53.78 -23.52 -9.93
N LEU A 28 -53.82 -24.03 -8.70
CA LEU A 28 -52.98 -23.54 -7.60
C LEU A 28 -51.48 -23.78 -7.88
N MET A 29 -51.13 -24.91 -8.47
CA MET A 29 -49.75 -25.21 -8.87
C MET A 29 -49.28 -24.27 -9.97
N LEU A 30 -50.11 -24.00 -10.99
CA LEU A 30 -49.81 -23.02 -12.04
C LEU A 30 -49.66 -21.60 -11.48
N LEU A 31 -50.55 -21.19 -10.55
CA LEU A 31 -50.45 -19.91 -9.86
C LEU A 31 -49.17 -19.81 -9.03
N ALA A 32 -48.81 -20.86 -8.29
CA ALA A 32 -47.59 -20.90 -7.49
C ALA A 32 -46.34 -20.79 -8.38
N ILE A 33 -46.31 -21.48 -9.53
CA ILE A 33 -45.22 -21.40 -10.50
C ILE A 33 -45.13 -19.99 -11.09
N MET A 34 -46.25 -19.41 -11.53
CA MET A 34 -46.28 -18.05 -12.06
C MET A 34 -45.80 -17.02 -11.03
N ALA A 35 -46.25 -17.15 -9.78
CA ALA A 35 -45.82 -16.28 -8.68
C ALA A 35 -44.32 -16.44 -8.37
N SER A 36 -43.80 -17.67 -8.38
CA SER A 36 -42.37 -17.95 -8.16
C SER A 36 -41.49 -17.36 -9.26
N ILE A 37 -41.90 -17.50 -10.53
CA ILE A 37 -41.19 -16.91 -11.67
C ILE A 37 -41.19 -15.37 -11.54
N ALA A 38 -42.35 -14.77 -11.29
CA ALA A 38 -42.46 -13.32 -11.12
C ALA A 38 -41.59 -12.80 -9.97
N ALA A 39 -41.60 -13.48 -8.81
CA ALA A 39 -40.75 -13.14 -7.68
C ALA A 39 -39.25 -13.20 -8.04
N SER A 40 -38.82 -14.26 -8.72
CA SER A 40 -37.42 -14.42 -9.16
C SER A 40 -36.99 -13.35 -10.17
N MET A 41 -37.90 -12.90 -11.04
CA MET A 41 -37.62 -11.82 -11.99
C MET A 41 -37.47 -10.47 -11.28
N SER A 42 -38.33 -10.16 -10.32
CA SER A 42 -38.22 -8.93 -9.52
C SER A 42 -36.96 -8.89 -8.68
N GLU A 43 -36.58 -9.99 -8.06
CA GLU A 43 -35.32 -10.10 -7.31
C GLU A 43 -34.12 -9.82 -8.22
N ARG A 44 -34.08 -10.45 -9.40
CA ARG A 44 -33.03 -10.18 -10.40
C ARG A 44 -32.99 -8.73 -10.83
N LEU A 45 -34.15 -8.11 -11.07
CA LEU A 45 -34.22 -6.70 -11.46
C LEU A 45 -33.63 -5.81 -10.37
N PHE A 46 -33.99 -6.05 -9.11
CA PHE A 46 -33.48 -5.27 -7.98
C PHE A 46 -31.96 -5.41 -7.82
N VAL A 47 -31.43 -6.64 -7.90
CA VAL A 47 -29.98 -6.89 -7.84
C VAL A 47 -29.25 -6.22 -9.00
N GLN A 48 -29.80 -6.29 -10.22
CA GLN A 48 -29.20 -5.63 -11.39
C GLN A 48 -29.23 -4.10 -11.25
N PHE A 49 -30.30 -3.55 -10.69
CA PHE A 49 -30.40 -2.12 -10.42
C PHE A 49 -29.34 -1.66 -9.41
N GLN A 50 -29.19 -2.36 -8.28
CA GLN A 50 -28.14 -2.07 -7.30
C GLN A 50 -26.74 -2.22 -7.89
N ARG A 51 -26.49 -3.27 -8.68
CA ARG A 51 -25.20 -3.46 -9.35
C ARG A 51 -24.89 -2.32 -10.32
N ALA A 52 -25.88 -1.88 -11.11
CA ALA A 52 -25.71 -0.76 -12.03
C ALA A 52 -25.44 0.54 -11.26
N GLY A 53 -26.16 0.79 -10.17
CA GLY A 53 -25.91 1.94 -9.28
C GLY A 53 -24.49 1.93 -8.71
N ASN A 54 -24.06 0.83 -8.11
CA ASN A 54 -22.70 0.70 -7.57
C ASN A 54 -21.62 0.85 -8.65
N GLN A 55 -21.87 0.36 -9.87
CA GLN A 55 -20.93 0.53 -10.99
C GLN A 55 -20.77 2.00 -11.37
N VAL A 56 -21.88 2.76 -11.42
CA VAL A 56 -21.86 4.20 -11.70
C VAL A 56 -21.17 4.96 -10.56
N ASN A 57 -21.51 4.65 -9.31
CA ASN A 57 -20.92 5.31 -8.14
C ASN A 57 -19.40 5.04 -8.04
N TYR A 58 -18.96 3.80 -8.32
CA TYR A 58 -17.53 3.47 -8.40
C TYR A 58 -16.81 4.23 -9.51
N GLN A 59 -17.41 4.35 -10.70
CA GLN A 59 -16.84 5.13 -11.79
C GLN A 59 -16.74 6.61 -11.43
N GLN A 60 -17.75 7.17 -10.77
CA GLN A 60 -17.74 8.54 -10.27
C GLN A 60 -16.61 8.75 -9.24
N ALA A 61 -16.46 7.84 -8.28
CA ALA A 61 -15.39 7.87 -7.30
C ALA A 61 -13.99 7.78 -7.94
N TYR A 62 -13.83 6.97 -8.99
CA TYR A 62 -12.61 6.91 -9.77
C TYR A 62 -12.28 8.25 -10.46
N TRP A 63 -13.26 8.90 -11.10
CA TRP A 63 -13.05 10.22 -11.72
C TRP A 63 -12.72 11.30 -10.69
N TYR A 64 -13.37 11.27 -9.52
CA TYR A 64 -13.00 12.13 -8.41
C TYR A 64 -11.57 11.88 -7.94
N SER A 65 -11.10 10.62 -7.88
CA SER A 65 -9.71 10.33 -7.52
C SER A 65 -8.69 10.97 -8.47
N LEU A 66 -9.00 11.04 -9.77
CA LEU A 66 -8.16 11.73 -10.76
C LEU A 66 -8.21 13.26 -10.60
N GLY A 67 -9.35 13.79 -10.17
CA GLY A 67 -9.50 15.20 -9.78
C GLY A 67 -8.65 15.55 -8.56
N VAL A 68 -8.68 14.71 -7.53
CA VAL A 68 -7.88 14.88 -6.30
C VAL A 68 -6.38 14.79 -6.61
N GLU A 69 -5.98 13.87 -7.49
CA GLU A 69 -4.60 13.81 -7.99
C GLU A 69 -4.18 15.10 -8.69
N SER A 70 -5.08 15.71 -9.47
CA SER A 70 -4.82 16.99 -10.14
C SER A 70 -4.70 18.14 -9.13
N LEU A 71 -5.50 18.13 -8.07
CA LEU A 71 -5.38 19.09 -6.97
C LEU A 71 -4.05 18.93 -6.22
N ALA A 72 -3.63 17.69 -5.94
CA ALA A 72 -2.35 17.41 -5.30
C ALA A 72 -1.16 17.92 -6.12
N LYS A 73 -1.20 17.79 -7.45
CA LYS A 73 -0.18 18.37 -8.33
C LYS A 73 -0.09 19.89 -8.16
N VAL A 74 -1.23 20.58 -8.18
CA VAL A 74 -1.27 22.04 -8.00
C VAL A 74 -0.72 22.45 -6.64
N ALA A 75 -1.06 21.73 -5.57
CA ALA A 75 -0.55 22.00 -4.22
C ALA A 75 0.98 21.90 -4.15
N ILE A 76 1.57 20.84 -4.73
CA ILE A 76 3.03 20.64 -4.78
C ILE A 76 3.70 21.66 -5.72
N GLU A 77 3.13 21.94 -6.89
CA GLU A 77 3.67 22.93 -7.82
C GLU A 77 3.64 24.35 -7.24
N GLN A 78 2.64 24.66 -6.41
CA GLN A 78 2.56 25.93 -5.71
C GLN A 78 3.60 26.02 -4.59
N SER A 79 3.83 24.93 -3.82
CA SER A 79 4.82 24.96 -2.74
C SER A 79 6.26 25.20 -3.22
N TYR A 80 6.59 24.78 -4.44
CA TYR A 80 7.89 25.09 -5.05
C TYR A 80 8.11 26.57 -5.36
N LYS A 81 7.03 27.36 -5.50
CA LYS A 81 7.14 28.81 -5.71
C LYS A 81 7.28 29.56 -4.39
N ASP A 82 6.77 28.97 -3.31
CA ASP A 82 6.67 29.60 -2.01
C ASP A 82 7.91 29.33 -1.13
N SER A 83 8.67 28.26 -1.42
CA SER A 83 9.91 27.90 -0.71
C SER A 83 10.92 27.21 -1.63
N ASP A 84 12.22 27.33 -1.30
CA ASP A 84 13.32 26.62 -1.96
C ASP A 84 13.54 25.19 -1.40
N THR A 85 12.95 24.88 -0.24
CA THR A 85 13.03 23.55 0.40
C THR A 85 11.69 22.82 0.33
N VAL A 86 11.68 21.53 0.65
CA VAL A 86 10.45 20.75 0.90
C VAL A 86 10.36 20.46 2.38
N ASN A 87 9.32 20.97 3.04
CA ASN A 87 9.15 20.92 4.49
C ASN A 87 7.66 20.77 4.88
N LEU A 88 7.39 20.46 6.15
CA LEU A 88 6.04 20.18 6.65
C LEU A 88 5.16 21.42 6.89
N ASN A 89 5.69 22.64 6.73
CA ASN A 89 4.90 23.87 6.84
C ASN A 89 4.25 24.29 5.50
N GLN A 90 4.57 23.58 4.41
CA GLN A 90 4.02 23.87 3.10
C GLN A 90 2.57 23.41 2.95
N GLY A 91 1.80 24.08 2.09
CA GLY A 91 0.37 23.81 1.91
C GLY A 91 0.01 22.40 1.40
N TRP A 92 0.97 21.61 0.89
CA TRP A 92 0.74 20.21 0.55
C TRP A 92 0.77 19.29 1.79
N ALA A 93 1.51 19.67 2.84
CA ALA A 93 1.81 18.83 4.01
C ALA A 93 0.71 18.88 5.09
N LEU A 94 -0.52 19.17 4.68
CA LEU A 94 -1.68 19.16 5.58
C LEU A 94 -1.97 17.73 6.03
N GLU A 95 -2.26 17.57 7.33
CA GLU A 95 -2.81 16.32 7.85
C GLU A 95 -4.15 15.97 7.16
N GLU A 96 -4.65 14.76 7.40
CA GLU A 96 -5.82 14.24 6.69
C GLU A 96 -7.02 15.21 6.77
N GLN A 97 -7.39 15.80 5.62
CA GLN A 97 -8.52 16.71 5.50
C GLN A 97 -9.66 16.06 4.74
N VAL A 98 -10.89 16.38 5.14
CA VAL A 98 -12.12 15.96 4.44
C VAL A 98 -12.63 17.12 3.59
N TYR A 99 -12.75 16.90 2.28
CA TYR A 99 -13.34 17.86 1.34
C TYR A 99 -14.67 17.35 0.81
N PRO A 100 -15.73 18.19 0.80
CA PRO A 100 -17.02 17.81 0.25
C PRO A 100 -16.97 17.75 -1.28
N LEU A 101 -17.65 16.76 -1.85
CA LEU A 101 -17.92 16.57 -3.28
C LEU A 101 -19.43 16.60 -3.50
N ASP A 102 -19.88 16.77 -4.75
CA ASP A 102 -21.32 16.87 -5.06
C ASP A 102 -22.15 15.65 -4.57
N TYR A 103 -21.54 14.46 -4.56
CA TYR A 103 -22.18 13.18 -4.21
C TYR A 103 -21.41 12.40 -3.14
N GLY A 104 -20.60 13.09 -2.33
CA GLY A 104 -19.84 12.43 -1.28
C GLY A 104 -18.69 13.27 -0.76
N GLU A 105 -17.59 12.63 -0.42
CA GLU A 105 -16.45 13.28 0.21
C GLU A 105 -15.14 12.60 -0.19
N VAL A 106 -14.05 13.35 -0.07
CA VAL A 106 -12.69 12.81 -0.14
C VAL A 106 -11.98 13.12 1.17
N SER A 107 -11.34 12.11 1.74
CA SER A 107 -10.33 12.28 2.79
C SER A 107 -8.96 11.88 2.25
N GLY A 108 -7.90 12.54 2.68
CA GLY A 108 -6.56 12.13 2.28
C GLY A 108 -5.47 13.11 2.69
N ARG A 109 -4.24 12.73 2.35
CA ARG A 109 -3.03 13.50 2.64
C ARG A 109 -1.98 13.29 1.55
N ILE A 110 -1.04 14.21 1.47
CA ILE A 110 0.17 14.10 0.64
C ILE A 110 1.35 13.85 1.58
N ILE A 111 2.19 12.89 1.24
CA ILE A 111 3.34 12.47 2.04
C ILE A 111 4.60 12.62 1.20
N ASP A 112 5.65 13.19 1.77
CA ASP A 112 6.98 13.15 1.15
C ASP A 112 7.53 11.72 1.18
N ARG A 113 7.78 11.14 0.01
CA ARG A 113 8.33 9.78 -0.12
C ARG A 113 9.86 9.75 -0.18
N GLN A 114 10.52 10.86 0.13
CA GLN A 114 11.96 10.91 0.41
C GLN A 114 12.28 11.00 1.91
N ALA A 115 11.29 10.90 2.80
CA ALA A 115 11.49 10.71 4.23
C ALA A 115 11.61 9.22 4.61
N CYS A 116 12.40 8.43 3.87
CA CYS A 116 12.57 6.98 4.08
C CYS A 116 13.89 6.50 3.47
N PHE A 117 14.38 5.34 3.92
CA PHE A 117 15.48 4.64 3.26
C PHE A 117 14.99 4.02 1.95
N ASN A 118 15.52 4.48 0.82
CA ASN A 118 15.17 3.92 -0.48
C ASN A 118 15.95 2.62 -0.73
N LEU A 119 15.27 1.47 -0.71
CA LEU A 119 15.89 0.14 -0.91
C LEU A 119 16.62 0.05 -2.26
N ASN A 120 16.11 0.75 -3.27
CA ASN A 120 16.68 0.80 -4.61
C ASN A 120 18.04 1.52 -4.67
N ALA A 121 18.46 2.19 -3.59
CA ALA A 121 19.80 2.76 -3.48
C ALA A 121 20.91 1.71 -3.54
N LEU A 122 20.60 0.47 -3.18
CA LEU A 122 21.56 -0.63 -3.17
C LEU A 122 21.91 -1.14 -4.58
N ALA A 123 21.09 -0.84 -5.60
CA ALA A 123 21.28 -1.35 -6.96
C ALA A 123 22.60 -0.91 -7.63
N GLN A 124 23.16 0.24 -7.26
CA GLN A 124 24.45 0.73 -7.77
C GLN A 124 25.62 0.48 -6.82
N VAL A 125 25.36 -0.15 -5.66
CA VAL A 125 26.40 -0.43 -4.67
C VAL A 125 27.27 -1.55 -5.19
N LYS A 126 28.56 -1.27 -5.37
CA LYS A 126 29.54 -2.25 -5.84
C LYS A 126 30.30 -2.86 -4.67
N ALA A 127 30.41 -4.18 -4.67
CA ALA A 127 31.28 -4.88 -3.76
C ALA A 127 32.75 -4.48 -4.00
N ASN A 128 33.47 -4.14 -2.93
CA ASN A 128 34.91 -3.99 -3.00
C ASN A 128 35.55 -5.34 -2.68
N LEU A 129 35.86 -6.13 -3.71
CA LEU A 129 36.47 -7.45 -3.56
C LEU A 129 37.84 -7.46 -2.86
N SER A 130 38.47 -6.29 -2.68
CA SER A 130 39.74 -6.14 -1.95
C SER A 130 39.55 -5.79 -0.46
N SER A 131 38.31 -5.62 0.00
CA SER A 131 37.99 -5.26 1.38
C SER A 131 36.94 -6.20 1.95
N THR A 132 37.07 -6.54 3.22
CA THR A 132 36.03 -7.23 3.98
C THR A 132 35.00 -6.26 4.57
N ASP A 133 35.19 -4.95 4.38
CA ASP A 133 34.23 -3.94 4.82
C ASP A 133 32.99 -3.93 3.95
N ARG A 134 31.82 -4.03 4.59
CA ARG A 134 30.53 -3.82 3.93
C ARG A 134 30.40 -2.38 3.40
N PRO A 135 29.76 -2.19 2.23
CA PRO A 135 29.41 -0.87 1.75
C PRO A 135 28.56 -0.09 2.75
N TYR A 136 28.69 1.24 2.75
CA TYR A 136 28.01 2.11 3.72
C TYR A 136 26.49 1.92 3.71
N LEU A 137 25.84 1.92 2.54
CA LEU A 137 24.38 1.78 2.47
C LEU A 137 23.86 0.44 2.97
N VAL A 138 24.63 -0.65 2.77
CA VAL A 138 24.29 -1.97 3.32
C VAL A 138 24.38 -1.93 4.85
N LYS A 139 25.42 -1.29 5.41
CA LYS A 139 25.54 -1.06 6.86
C LYS A 139 24.38 -0.23 7.41
N VAL A 140 23.95 0.82 6.70
CA VAL A 140 22.79 1.63 7.10
C VAL A 140 21.52 0.78 7.13
N LEU A 141 21.24 -0.03 6.11
CA LEU A 141 20.05 -0.89 6.11
C LEU A 141 20.12 -1.94 7.22
N GLN A 142 21.26 -2.58 7.42
CA GLN A 142 21.47 -3.53 8.52
C GLN A 142 21.19 -2.87 9.87
N ARG A 143 21.77 -1.68 10.10
CA ARG A 143 21.61 -0.97 11.37
C ARG A 143 20.17 -0.50 11.59
N LEU A 144 19.50 -0.06 10.54
CA LEU A 144 18.08 0.30 10.57
C LEU A 144 17.22 -0.88 11.02
N LEU A 145 17.52 -2.10 10.52
CA LEU A 145 16.83 -3.31 10.91
C LEU A 145 17.11 -3.67 12.37
N GLU A 146 18.37 -3.63 12.80
CA GLU A 146 18.77 -3.91 14.18
C GLU A 146 18.08 -2.97 15.19
N GLU A 147 18.07 -1.67 14.90
CA GLU A 147 17.41 -0.66 15.73
C GLU A 147 15.87 -0.72 15.64
N SER A 148 15.33 -1.50 14.70
CA SER A 148 13.90 -1.83 14.60
C SER A 148 13.57 -3.17 15.28
N ASP A 149 14.41 -3.63 16.22
CA ASP A 149 14.29 -4.90 16.94
C ASP A 149 14.35 -6.15 16.03
N VAL A 150 15.09 -6.10 14.92
CA VAL A 150 15.41 -7.30 14.13
C VAL A 150 16.70 -7.91 14.65
N GLU A 151 16.69 -9.22 14.92
CA GLU A 151 17.88 -9.93 15.40
C GLU A 151 19.08 -9.73 14.47
N ASN A 152 20.27 -9.44 15.01
CA ASN A 152 21.47 -9.08 14.25
C ASN A 152 21.77 -10.03 13.06
N TYR A 153 21.69 -11.35 13.26
CA TYR A 153 21.90 -12.31 12.18
C TYR A 153 20.84 -12.19 11.08
N SER A 154 19.57 -12.03 11.47
CA SER A 154 18.47 -11.82 10.52
C SER A 154 18.62 -10.48 9.78
N ALA A 155 19.01 -9.41 10.48
CA ALA A 155 19.24 -8.08 9.90
C ALA A 155 20.36 -8.12 8.85
N GLU A 156 21.46 -8.83 9.16
CA GLU A 156 22.55 -9.07 8.22
C GLU A 156 22.07 -9.83 6.97
N VAL A 157 21.43 -11.00 7.13
CA VAL A 157 20.96 -11.81 6.00
C VAL A 157 19.98 -11.03 5.13
N ILE A 158 19.06 -10.28 5.75
CA ILE A 158 18.10 -9.45 5.02
C ILE A 158 18.79 -8.33 4.27
N SER A 159 19.71 -7.59 4.92
CA SER A 159 20.43 -6.48 4.26
C SER A 159 21.23 -6.94 3.04
N ASP A 160 21.93 -8.07 3.17
CA ASP A 160 22.67 -8.70 2.08
C ASP A 160 21.71 -9.21 0.99
N SER A 161 20.62 -9.89 1.38
CA SER A 161 19.63 -10.40 0.42
C SER A 161 18.89 -9.28 -0.33
N VAL A 162 18.60 -8.14 0.31
CA VAL A 162 18.01 -6.97 -0.38
C VAL A 162 19.00 -6.43 -1.41
N TRP A 163 20.28 -6.37 -1.07
CA TRP A 163 21.31 -5.87 -1.98
C TRP A 163 21.41 -6.71 -3.26
N GLU A 164 21.56 -8.03 -3.14
CA GLU A 164 21.60 -8.92 -4.33
C GLU A 164 20.26 -8.90 -5.09
N PHE A 165 19.12 -8.75 -4.39
CA PHE A 165 17.80 -8.74 -5.03
C PHE A 165 17.57 -7.55 -5.98
N VAL A 166 18.28 -6.43 -5.76
CA VAL A 166 18.12 -5.19 -6.56
C VAL A 166 19.32 -4.86 -7.42
N ASP A 167 20.45 -5.53 -7.23
CA ASP A 167 21.59 -5.39 -8.14
C ASP A 167 21.27 -5.98 -9.52
N SER A 168 22.13 -5.74 -10.51
CA SER A 168 21.82 -6.07 -11.90
C SER A 168 22.32 -7.45 -12.36
N ASP A 169 22.99 -8.22 -11.50
CA ASP A 169 23.60 -9.48 -11.91
C ASP A 169 22.99 -10.68 -11.19
N THR A 170 23.70 -11.80 -11.07
CA THR A 170 23.19 -13.04 -10.46
C THR A 170 24.25 -13.68 -9.56
N ASN A 171 25.29 -12.92 -9.22
CA ASN A 171 26.42 -13.41 -8.46
C ASN A 171 26.24 -13.01 -7.02
N VAL A 172 26.33 -13.96 -6.11
CA VAL A 172 26.37 -13.66 -4.68
C VAL A 172 27.72 -13.01 -4.35
N THR A 173 27.71 -11.71 -4.04
CA THR A 173 28.90 -10.91 -3.69
C THR A 173 29.03 -10.64 -2.19
N SER A 174 27.91 -10.70 -1.48
CA SER A 174 27.79 -10.52 -0.03
C SER A 174 28.09 -11.82 0.73
N SER A 175 28.15 -11.74 2.07
CA SER A 175 28.49 -12.91 2.89
C SER A 175 27.30 -13.85 3.08
N SER A 176 26.10 -13.26 3.16
CA SER A 176 24.88 -13.95 3.59
C SER A 176 23.72 -13.76 2.61
N GLY A 177 23.94 -13.05 1.49
CA GLY A 177 22.94 -12.81 0.47
C GLY A 177 22.68 -14.04 -0.39
N VAL A 178 21.60 -13.96 -1.16
CA VAL A 178 21.11 -15.08 -1.95
C VAL A 178 20.59 -14.61 -3.30
N GLU A 179 20.64 -15.52 -4.25
CA GLU A 179 20.24 -15.31 -5.64
C GLU A 179 19.24 -16.38 -6.11
N ASP A 180 19.01 -16.45 -7.41
CA ASP A 180 18.11 -17.37 -8.11
C ASP A 180 18.01 -18.76 -7.48
N SER A 181 19.13 -19.43 -7.20
CA SER A 181 19.12 -20.80 -6.66
C SER A 181 18.33 -20.94 -5.35
N THR A 182 18.30 -19.89 -4.53
CA THR A 182 17.55 -19.88 -3.28
C THR A 182 16.08 -19.59 -3.54
N TYR A 183 15.77 -18.60 -4.40
CA TYR A 183 14.41 -18.21 -4.72
C TYR A 183 13.65 -19.31 -5.49
N GLU A 184 14.35 -20.06 -6.35
CA GLU A 184 13.80 -21.24 -7.04
C GLU A 184 13.42 -22.38 -6.07
N ALA A 185 14.09 -22.47 -4.93
CA ALA A 185 13.81 -23.46 -3.90
C ALA A 185 12.61 -23.08 -2.99
N LEU A 186 12.14 -21.83 -3.07
CA LEU A 186 10.99 -21.36 -2.29
C LEU A 186 9.66 -21.90 -2.84
N LYS A 187 8.59 -21.72 -2.04
CA LYS A 187 7.22 -22.04 -2.43
C LYS A 187 6.31 -20.83 -2.19
N PRO A 188 5.74 -20.23 -3.25
CA PRO A 188 5.99 -20.50 -4.66
C PRO A 188 7.44 -20.18 -5.06
N SER A 189 7.97 -20.85 -6.10
CA SER A 189 9.29 -20.59 -6.64
C SER A 189 9.26 -19.40 -7.59
N TYR A 190 10.31 -18.59 -7.59
CA TYR A 190 10.50 -17.44 -8.48
C TYR A 190 12.00 -17.12 -8.60
N LEU A 191 12.35 -16.12 -9.41
CA LEU A 191 13.73 -15.66 -9.64
C LEU A 191 13.96 -14.30 -8.96
N SER A 192 15.21 -13.97 -8.65
CA SER A 192 15.53 -12.60 -8.24
C SER A 192 15.23 -11.63 -9.40
N PRO A 193 14.63 -10.45 -9.14
CA PRO A 193 14.28 -9.51 -10.21
C PRO A 193 15.48 -8.88 -10.91
N ASN A 194 16.59 -8.73 -10.19
CA ASN A 194 17.85 -8.11 -10.59
C ASN A 194 17.63 -6.73 -11.23
N SER A 195 16.78 -5.96 -10.56
CA SER A 195 16.27 -4.67 -11.00
C SER A 195 15.71 -3.92 -9.78
N LEU A 196 15.49 -2.62 -9.95
CA LEU A 196 14.83 -1.79 -8.94
C LEU A 196 13.47 -2.39 -8.55
N MET A 197 13.19 -2.44 -7.25
CA MET A 197 11.87 -2.74 -6.71
C MET A 197 10.87 -1.70 -7.20
N ALA A 198 9.73 -2.14 -7.70
CA ALA A 198 8.64 -1.29 -8.14
C ALA A 198 7.78 -0.80 -6.95
N ASP A 199 7.74 -1.55 -5.84
CA ASP A 199 7.06 -1.17 -4.59
C ASP A 199 7.79 -1.68 -3.35
N SER A 200 7.64 -0.98 -2.22
CA SER A 200 8.20 -1.45 -0.94
C SER A 200 7.61 -2.78 -0.49
N SER A 201 6.42 -3.18 -0.96
CA SER A 201 5.87 -4.51 -0.65
C SER A 201 6.68 -5.66 -1.24
N GLU A 202 7.53 -5.43 -2.24
CA GLU A 202 8.46 -6.46 -2.75
C GLU A 202 9.52 -6.86 -1.73
N LEU A 203 9.78 -6.02 -0.71
CA LEU A 203 10.60 -6.38 0.43
C LEU A 203 10.12 -7.69 1.09
N ARG A 204 8.81 -7.99 1.06
CA ARG A 204 8.26 -9.23 1.61
C ARG A 204 8.68 -10.49 0.84
N ALA A 205 9.08 -10.35 -0.42
CA ALA A 205 9.61 -11.44 -1.22
C ALA A 205 11.07 -11.73 -0.86
N VAL A 206 11.85 -10.72 -0.45
CA VAL A 206 13.28 -10.91 -0.13
C VAL A 206 13.48 -12.01 0.91
N TYR A 207 14.55 -12.79 0.71
CA TYR A 207 14.88 -13.93 1.56
C TYR A 207 14.96 -13.54 3.04
N GLN A 208 14.35 -14.40 3.88
CA GLN A 208 14.17 -14.21 5.33
C GLN A 208 13.39 -12.98 5.80
N VAL A 209 12.79 -12.18 4.90
CA VAL A 209 11.89 -11.11 5.31
C VAL A 209 10.54 -11.68 5.75
N LYS A 210 10.36 -11.77 7.07
CA LYS A 210 9.12 -12.21 7.72
C LYS A 210 8.12 -11.06 7.84
N GLY A 211 6.86 -11.40 8.15
CA GLY A 211 5.78 -10.42 8.25
C GLY A 211 5.97 -9.40 9.38
N ASP A 212 6.57 -9.81 10.50
CA ASP A 212 6.92 -8.95 11.63
C ASP A 212 8.02 -7.94 11.27
N VAL A 213 9.01 -8.36 10.48
CA VAL A 213 10.05 -7.44 9.96
C VAL A 213 9.42 -6.35 9.10
N VAL A 214 8.54 -6.71 8.16
CA VAL A 214 7.85 -5.72 7.31
C VAL A 214 7.06 -4.73 8.16
N GLN A 215 6.33 -5.19 9.18
CA GLN A 215 5.56 -4.30 10.06
C GLN A 215 6.45 -3.31 10.83
N LYS A 216 7.63 -3.76 11.25
CA LYS A 216 8.60 -2.91 11.96
C LYS A 216 9.19 -1.81 11.07
N VAL A 217 9.40 -2.09 9.78
CA VAL A 217 10.12 -1.16 8.88
C VAL A 217 9.25 -0.46 7.84
N ASP A 218 7.94 -0.74 7.73
CA ASP A 218 7.05 -0.19 6.68
C ASP A 218 7.07 1.35 6.59
N ASN A 219 7.23 2.04 7.73
CA ASN A 219 7.34 3.50 7.78
C ASN A 219 8.77 4.03 7.62
N LEU A 220 9.77 3.15 7.58
CA LEU A 220 11.19 3.51 7.52
C LEU A 220 11.76 3.32 6.11
N VAL A 221 11.23 2.38 5.33
CA VAL A 221 11.76 2.03 4.01
C VAL A 221 10.79 2.37 2.87
N CYS A 222 11.35 2.56 1.67
CA CYS A 222 10.58 2.78 0.46
C CYS A 222 11.30 2.19 -0.76
N ALA A 223 10.56 2.08 -1.87
CA ALA A 223 11.11 1.71 -3.18
C ALA A 223 10.72 2.79 -4.19
N LEU A 224 11.58 3.80 -4.33
CA LEU A 224 11.42 4.87 -5.30
C LEU A 224 12.04 4.44 -6.64
N PRO A 225 11.52 4.89 -7.80
CA PRO A 225 12.06 4.52 -9.12
C PRO A 225 13.36 5.29 -9.45
N THR A 226 14.32 5.25 -8.54
CA THR A 226 15.64 5.87 -8.59
C THR A 226 16.59 5.08 -7.69
N ASP A 227 17.86 5.00 -8.06
CA ASP A 227 18.96 4.49 -7.23
C ASP A 227 19.67 5.62 -6.45
N ASN A 228 19.38 6.87 -6.78
CA ASN A 228 19.90 8.03 -6.07
C ASN A 228 19.06 8.31 -4.82
N TRP A 229 19.49 7.76 -3.68
CA TRP A 229 18.83 8.01 -2.39
C TRP A 229 19.21 9.37 -1.81
N ARG A 230 18.18 10.12 -1.44
CA ARG A 230 18.25 11.46 -0.84
C ARG A 230 17.20 11.56 0.24
N LEU A 231 17.61 11.41 1.50
CA LEU A 231 16.75 11.52 2.67
C LEU A 231 16.42 12.99 2.94
N ASN A 232 15.15 13.39 2.83
CA ASN A 232 14.73 14.73 3.17
C ASN A 232 14.57 14.89 4.70
N VAL A 233 15.49 15.62 5.33
CA VAL A 233 15.49 15.82 6.79
C VAL A 233 14.34 16.71 7.27
N ASN A 234 13.83 17.58 6.41
CA ASN A 234 12.77 18.53 6.75
C ASN A 234 11.38 17.90 6.88
N THR A 235 11.23 16.63 6.50
CA THR A 235 9.96 15.90 6.49
C THR A 235 9.99 14.62 7.30
N LEU A 236 11.09 14.33 8.01
CA LEU A 236 11.15 13.19 8.92
C LEU A 236 10.17 13.38 10.09
N ALA A 237 9.41 12.34 10.39
CA ALA A 237 8.62 12.26 11.61
C ALA A 237 9.47 11.71 12.78
N PRO A 238 9.16 12.04 14.05
CA PRO A 238 9.90 11.53 15.20
C PRO A 238 9.99 9.99 15.26
N GLU A 239 8.98 9.30 14.77
CA GLU A 239 8.94 7.82 14.68
C GLU A 239 9.97 7.27 13.67
N GLN A 240 10.50 8.12 12.80
CA GLN A 240 11.50 7.78 11.80
C GLN A 240 12.93 8.14 12.23
N ALA A 241 13.14 8.55 13.49
CA ALA A 241 14.44 8.90 14.04
C ALA A 241 15.50 7.80 13.85
N THR A 242 15.07 6.54 13.83
CA THR A 242 15.92 5.36 13.58
C THR A 242 16.69 5.44 12.25
N LEU A 243 16.17 6.18 11.25
CA LEU A 243 16.90 6.44 10.00
C LEU A 243 18.17 7.25 10.25
N LEU A 244 18.08 8.29 11.07
CA LEU A 244 19.25 9.10 11.43
C LEU A 244 20.23 8.29 12.28
N VAL A 245 19.72 7.50 13.24
CA VAL A 245 20.56 6.59 14.04
C VAL A 245 21.36 5.66 13.13
N ALA A 246 20.70 5.02 12.17
CA ALA A 246 21.36 4.10 11.23
C ALA A 246 22.37 4.81 10.31
N MET A 247 22.10 6.05 9.88
CA MET A 247 23.01 6.83 9.04
C MET A 247 24.26 7.33 9.78
N PHE A 248 24.10 7.66 11.07
CA PHE A 248 25.14 8.25 11.91
C PHE A 248 25.67 7.28 12.98
N ASP A 249 25.49 5.98 12.75
CA ASP A 249 25.99 4.93 13.63
C ASP A 249 27.54 4.94 13.73
N PRO A 250 28.11 4.68 14.92
CA PRO A 250 27.47 4.43 16.22
C PRO A 250 27.30 5.68 17.11
N GLU A 251 27.51 6.88 16.56
CA GLU A 251 27.65 8.10 17.36
C GLU A 251 26.34 8.81 17.71
N LEU A 252 25.24 8.58 16.97
CA LEU A 252 23.95 9.23 17.24
C LEU A 252 23.00 8.28 17.99
N SER A 253 22.53 8.71 19.17
CA SER A 253 21.53 7.96 19.94
C SER A 253 20.11 8.19 19.39
N GLU A 254 19.20 7.25 19.63
CA GLU A 254 17.79 7.40 19.25
C GLU A 254 17.13 8.61 19.94
N SER A 255 17.45 8.87 21.21
CA SER A 255 16.93 10.04 21.94
C SER A 255 17.36 11.33 21.29
N ASN A 256 18.65 11.48 20.98
CA ASN A 256 19.17 12.70 20.36
C ASN A 256 18.62 12.86 18.94
N ALA A 257 18.43 11.77 18.19
CA ALA A 257 17.80 11.81 16.87
C ALA A 257 16.33 12.28 16.94
N LYS A 258 15.57 11.84 17.95
CA LYS A 258 14.19 12.31 18.20
C LYS A 258 14.18 13.79 18.58
N ASP A 259 15.00 14.19 19.54
CA ASP A 259 15.11 15.58 19.99
C ASP A 259 15.50 16.51 18.82
N LEU A 260 16.39 16.07 17.94
CA LEU A 260 16.78 16.79 16.73
C LEU A 260 15.60 16.99 15.75
N ILE A 261 14.76 15.97 15.56
CA ILE A 261 13.58 16.06 14.69
C ILE A 261 12.51 16.96 15.32
N GLU A 262 12.28 16.86 16.63
CA GLU A 262 11.31 17.68 17.37
C GLU A 262 11.73 19.15 17.47
N SER A 263 13.04 19.42 17.53
CA SER A 263 13.61 20.78 17.55
C SER A 263 13.80 21.39 16.16
N ARG A 264 13.39 20.68 15.10
CA ARG A 264 13.46 21.18 13.72
C ARG A 264 12.84 22.59 13.62
N PRO A 265 13.51 23.55 12.93
CA PRO A 265 12.94 24.87 12.70
C PRO A 265 11.57 24.81 12.02
N PHE A 266 10.74 25.83 12.22
CA PHE A 266 9.37 25.87 11.66
C PHE A 266 9.34 25.67 10.13
N ASP A 267 10.25 26.31 9.40
CA ASP A 267 10.39 26.15 7.94
C ASP A 267 11.42 25.07 7.54
N GLY A 268 11.86 24.26 8.51
CA GLY A 268 12.96 23.32 8.36
C GLY A 268 14.34 23.99 8.25
N TRP A 269 15.37 23.17 8.05
CA TRP A 269 16.72 23.65 7.73
C TRP A 269 16.77 24.13 6.28
N ALA A 270 17.44 25.27 6.03
CA ALA A 270 17.54 25.84 4.69
C ALA A 270 18.56 25.09 3.80
N SER A 271 19.46 24.33 4.42
CA SER A 271 20.45 23.51 3.71
C SER A 271 20.86 22.28 4.53
N VAL A 272 21.44 21.30 3.85
CA VAL A 272 22.06 20.15 4.52
C VAL A 272 23.21 20.61 5.42
N ASP A 273 23.91 21.70 5.09
CA ASP A 273 25.01 22.21 5.91
C ASP A 273 24.52 22.75 7.27
N GLU A 274 23.34 23.38 7.30
CA GLU A 274 22.71 23.82 8.55
C GLU A 274 22.31 22.63 9.42
N PHE A 275 21.66 21.62 8.84
CA PHE A 275 21.34 20.37 9.55
C PHE A 275 22.60 19.70 10.11
N MET A 276 23.69 19.66 9.34
CA MET A 276 24.96 19.06 9.76
C MET A 276 25.69 19.88 10.84
N ALA A 277 25.31 21.13 11.06
CA ALA A 277 25.88 22.00 12.09
C ALA A 277 25.16 21.87 13.45
N GLU A 278 24.02 21.17 13.50
CA GLU A 278 23.31 20.87 14.75
C GLU A 278 24.21 20.10 15.71
N ALA A 279 24.11 20.40 17.02
CA ALA A 279 25.10 19.97 18.01
C ALA A 279 25.30 18.43 18.04
N ASP A 280 24.21 17.67 17.97
CA ASP A 280 24.22 16.21 17.96
C ASP A 280 24.89 15.63 16.71
N ILE A 281 24.68 16.26 15.55
CA ILE A 281 25.29 15.83 14.29
C ILE A 281 26.74 16.28 14.21
N ALA A 282 27.05 17.50 14.66
CA ALA A 282 28.40 18.06 14.65
C ALA A 282 29.39 17.23 15.49
N ALA A 283 28.90 16.60 16.57
CA ALA A 283 29.65 15.73 17.46
C ALA A 283 30.03 14.37 16.82
N VAL A 284 29.35 13.94 15.75
CA VAL A 284 29.66 12.71 15.02
C VAL A 284 31.02 12.81 14.34
N ASN A 285 31.73 11.68 14.22
CA ASN A 285 33.03 11.63 13.59
C ASN A 285 32.98 12.09 12.11
N GLU A 286 34.07 12.71 11.62
CA GLU A 286 34.14 13.30 10.26
C GLU A 286 33.93 12.28 9.13
N LYS A 287 34.33 11.02 9.32
CA LYS A 287 34.17 9.97 8.31
C LYS A 287 32.70 9.64 8.10
N THR A 288 31.97 9.36 9.19
CA THR A 288 30.54 9.06 9.18
C THR A 288 29.75 10.25 8.65
N LYS A 289 30.05 11.47 9.11
CA LYS A 289 29.41 12.70 8.59
C LYS A 289 29.57 12.85 7.08
N LYS A 290 30.78 12.62 6.55
CA LYS A 290 31.04 12.73 5.11
C LYS A 290 30.27 11.68 4.31
N GLN A 291 30.14 10.46 4.83
CA GLN A 291 29.37 9.39 4.19
C GLN A 291 27.86 9.72 4.21
N ALA A 292 27.31 10.03 5.38
CA ALA A 292 25.90 10.36 5.57
C ALA A 292 25.46 11.58 4.74
N LYS A 293 26.26 12.66 4.75
CA LYS A 293 25.97 13.91 4.04
C LYS A 293 25.69 13.72 2.54
N SER A 294 26.30 12.72 1.90
CA SER A 294 26.09 12.44 0.48
C SER A 294 24.69 11.94 0.13
N TYR A 295 23.93 11.48 1.14
CA TYR A 295 22.57 10.95 1.00
C TYR A 295 21.52 11.83 1.68
N LEU A 296 21.88 13.00 2.22
CA LEU A 296 20.93 13.92 2.86
C LEU A 296 20.46 14.99 1.86
N SER A 297 19.24 15.46 2.08
CA SER A 297 18.60 16.52 1.30
C SER A 297 17.69 17.37 2.20
N VAL A 298 17.41 18.58 1.75
CA VAL A 298 16.35 19.47 2.28
C VAL A 298 15.21 19.67 1.27
N ASP A 299 15.27 18.90 0.18
CA ASP A 299 14.34 18.94 -0.95
C ASP A 299 13.89 17.52 -1.33
N SER A 300 12.75 17.41 -2.00
CA SER A 300 12.17 16.16 -2.48
C SER A 300 11.59 16.29 -3.89
N ALA A 301 11.75 15.22 -4.67
CA ALA A 301 11.18 15.04 -5.98
C ALA A 301 10.01 14.04 -5.97
N TYR A 302 9.80 13.27 -4.90
CA TYR A 302 8.80 12.21 -4.84
C TYR A 302 7.80 12.43 -3.71
N PHE A 303 6.53 12.44 -4.06
CA PHE A 303 5.41 12.60 -3.13
C PHE A 303 4.41 11.47 -3.35
N GLU A 304 3.67 11.09 -2.32
CA GLU A 304 2.54 10.19 -2.46
C GLU A 304 1.26 10.84 -1.99
N LEU A 305 0.27 10.88 -2.86
CA LEU A 305 -1.10 11.13 -2.48
C LEU A 305 -1.71 9.82 -1.98
N ASP A 306 -2.18 9.79 -0.74
CA ASP A 306 -3.01 8.71 -0.20
C ASP A 306 -4.39 9.29 0.12
N ALA A 307 -5.38 8.91 -0.68
CA ALA A 307 -6.73 9.47 -0.60
C ALA A 307 -7.80 8.39 -0.69
N GLN A 308 -8.87 8.58 0.09
CA GLN A 308 -10.08 7.79 0.09
C GLN A 308 -11.25 8.65 -0.38
N ILE A 309 -11.93 8.20 -1.42
CA ILE A 309 -13.10 8.83 -2.01
C ILE A 309 -14.31 7.98 -1.66
N LEU A 310 -15.34 8.62 -1.11
CA LEU A 310 -16.64 8.02 -0.84
C LEU A 310 -17.69 8.70 -1.73
N VAL A 311 -18.44 7.91 -2.48
CA VAL A 311 -19.60 8.36 -3.28
C VAL A 311 -20.78 7.45 -2.95
N ASP A 312 -21.78 7.99 -2.26
CA ASP A 312 -22.80 7.22 -1.54
C ASP A 312 -22.14 6.07 -0.73
N ASP A 313 -22.45 4.81 -1.07
CA ASP A 313 -21.89 3.60 -0.44
C ASP A 313 -20.63 3.06 -1.13
N SER A 314 -20.17 3.70 -2.21
CA SER A 314 -19.00 3.24 -3.00
C SER A 314 -17.72 3.93 -2.53
N ARG A 315 -16.73 3.13 -2.14
CA ARG A 315 -15.43 3.60 -1.66
C ARG A 315 -14.30 3.26 -2.64
N VAL A 316 -13.47 4.24 -2.96
CA VAL A 316 -12.23 4.07 -3.74
C VAL A 316 -11.07 4.68 -2.97
N ARG A 317 -10.04 3.89 -2.64
CA ARG A 317 -8.76 4.41 -2.16
C ARG A 317 -7.77 4.42 -3.30
N ILE A 318 -7.05 5.53 -3.46
CA ILE A 318 -5.96 5.70 -4.41
C ILE A 318 -4.68 6.07 -3.65
N ARG A 319 -3.58 5.40 -4.00
CA ARG A 319 -2.21 5.81 -3.66
C ARG A 319 -1.48 6.16 -4.94
N SER A 320 -1.23 7.45 -5.19
CA SER A 320 -0.55 7.93 -6.39
C SER A 320 0.85 8.42 -6.04
N LEU A 321 1.88 7.79 -6.63
CA LEU A 321 3.25 8.30 -6.57
C LEU A 321 3.41 9.40 -7.62
N LEU A 322 3.71 10.59 -7.12
CA LEU A 322 3.92 11.82 -7.86
C LEU A 322 5.42 12.11 -7.93
N TYR A 323 5.87 12.67 -9.05
CA TYR A 323 7.27 13.00 -9.31
C TYR A 323 7.43 14.37 -9.95
N SER A 324 8.42 15.14 -9.48
CA SER A 324 8.84 16.42 -10.03
C SER A 324 10.33 16.65 -9.77
N ASP A 325 11.16 16.54 -10.81
CA ASP A 325 12.60 16.86 -10.76
C ASP A 325 12.91 18.34 -10.99
N ASN A 326 12.07 19.01 -11.76
CA ASN A 326 12.32 20.36 -12.26
C ASN A 326 11.72 21.47 -11.38
N ARG A 327 11.13 21.11 -10.24
CA ARG A 327 10.39 22.00 -9.32
C ARG A 327 9.31 22.84 -10.02
N LYS A 328 8.69 22.32 -11.07
CA LYS A 328 7.71 23.04 -11.89
C LYS A 328 6.53 22.21 -12.34
N THR A 329 6.76 20.94 -12.68
CA THR A 329 5.75 20.07 -13.27
C THR A 329 5.69 18.77 -12.51
N VAL A 330 4.53 18.49 -11.94
CA VAL A 330 4.30 17.24 -11.20
C VAL A 330 3.59 16.23 -12.10
N THR A 331 4.22 15.07 -12.24
CA THR A 331 3.72 13.95 -13.04
C THR A 331 3.36 12.77 -12.15
N VAL A 332 2.52 11.86 -12.66
CA VAL A 332 2.14 10.66 -11.91
C VAL A 332 2.90 9.50 -12.50
N VAL A 333 3.70 8.85 -11.66
CA VAL A 333 4.54 7.72 -12.07
C VAL A 333 3.82 6.41 -11.84
N ARG A 334 2.99 6.35 -10.80
CA ARG A 334 2.32 5.10 -10.40
C ARG A 334 1.01 5.38 -9.70
N ARG A 335 0.00 4.54 -9.95
CA ARG A 335 -1.27 4.52 -9.23
C ARG A 335 -1.52 3.13 -8.66
N ARG A 336 -1.92 3.08 -7.39
CA ARG A 336 -2.39 1.86 -6.74
C ARG A 336 -3.81 2.09 -6.26
N PHE A 337 -4.70 1.20 -6.63
CA PHE A 337 -6.08 1.20 -6.16
C PHE A 337 -6.24 0.12 -5.09
N GLY A 338 -6.95 0.45 -4.01
CA GLY A 338 -7.16 -0.46 -2.89
C GLY A 338 -6.09 -0.36 -1.80
N GLY A 339 -6.04 -1.36 -0.93
CA GLY A 339 -5.37 -1.29 0.38
C GLY A 339 -6.31 -0.69 1.43
N ILE A 340 -6.57 -1.41 2.52
CA ILE A 340 -7.60 -1.04 3.49
C ILE A 340 -6.92 -0.51 4.76
N SER A 341 -7.40 0.62 5.31
CA SER A 341 -7.08 1.08 6.67
C SER A 341 -7.90 0.36 7.77
N GLU A 342 -8.78 -0.58 7.40
CA GLU A 342 -9.87 -1.11 8.26
C GLU A 342 -10.02 -2.64 8.21
N ARG A 343 -8.94 -3.40 8.10
CA ARG A 343 -8.99 -4.79 8.59
C ARG A 343 -7.84 -5.00 9.54
N VAL A 344 -8.16 -4.98 10.84
CA VAL A 344 -7.49 -5.87 11.78
C VAL A 344 -7.56 -7.24 11.12
N SER A 345 -6.41 -7.66 10.61
CA SER A 345 -6.27 -8.99 10.06
C SER A 345 -6.44 -9.92 11.24
N ASP A 346 -7.66 -10.42 11.44
CA ASP A 346 -7.93 -11.58 12.27
C ASP A 346 -7.32 -12.79 11.55
N ARG A 347 -5.98 -12.82 11.54
CA ARG A 347 -5.18 -13.96 11.14
C ARG A 347 -4.61 -14.49 12.44
N SER A 348 -5.34 -15.42 13.03
CA SER A 348 -4.66 -16.49 13.75
C SER A 348 -3.65 -17.08 12.76
N ALA A 349 -2.36 -16.92 13.06
CA ALA A 349 -1.34 -17.69 12.39
C ALA A 349 -1.51 -19.15 12.84
N GLU A 350 -2.31 -19.91 12.09
CA GLU A 350 -2.13 -21.35 11.96
C GLU A 350 -1.43 -21.65 10.63
#